data_AF-A0A7E5X0N1-F1
#
_entry.id   AF-A0A7E5X0N1-F1
#
_cell.length_a   1.000
_cell.length_b   1.000
_cell.length_c   1.000
_cell.angle_alpha   90.00
_cell.angle_beta   90.00
_cell.angle_gamma   90.00
#
_symmetry.space_group_name_H-M   'P 1'
#
loop_
_entity.id
_entity.type
_entity.pdbx_description
1 polymer ?
#
loop_
_entity_poly.entity_id
_entity_poly.type
_entity_poly.pdbx_seq_one_letter_code
_entity_poly.pdbx_strand_id
1 'polypeptide(L)'
;MFIFIAYKDAPELSHRRRSSELDISVDKTLLVNPDCPVRIMLEYIRKKCRLGIYTQFDLCDDTGALKGLFSLKTYAYATDQFEHKKTYYLIVIKHEMDRHYSILPQLNQEHKMYVELKARVKRFLLTGELSPLSTDTGSVA
;
A
#
# COMPACT_ATOMS: atom_id res chain seq x y z
N MET A 1 -11.43 13.51 9.71
CA MET A 1 -11.22 12.04 9.58
C MET A 1 -9.72 11.74 9.62
N PHE A 2 -9.29 10.51 9.92
CA PHE A 2 -7.90 10.07 9.71
C PHE A 2 -7.82 8.56 9.45
N ILE A 3 -6.73 8.14 8.82
CA ILE A 3 -6.36 6.74 8.52
C ILE A 3 -4.94 6.44 8.97
N PHE A 4 -4.62 5.14 9.05
CA PHE A 4 -3.26 4.66 9.25
C PHE A 4 -2.71 4.08 7.94
N ILE A 5 -1.44 4.36 7.64
CA ILE A 5 -0.73 3.73 6.53
C ILE A 5 0.42 2.91 7.11
N ALA A 6 0.36 1.59 6.95
CA ALA A 6 1.44 0.67 7.27
C ALA A 6 2.46 0.67 6.13
N TYR A 7 3.71 0.93 6.47
CA TYR A 7 4.82 0.95 5.53
C TYR A 7 6.14 0.62 6.23
N LYS A 8 7.13 0.10 5.52
CA LYS A 8 8.53 0.16 5.92
C LYS A 8 9.24 1.28 5.16
N ASP A 9 10.27 1.85 5.76
CA ASP A 9 11.16 2.73 5.00
C ASP A 9 11.68 1.94 3.79
N ALA A 10 11.63 2.55 2.61
CA ALA A 10 12.22 1.94 1.43
C ALA A 10 13.69 1.62 1.77
N PRO A 11 14.11 0.34 1.74
CA PRO A 11 15.53 0.02 1.82
C PRO A 11 16.11 0.73 0.60
N GLU A 12 17.06 1.61 0.83
CA GLU A 12 17.48 2.60 -0.16
C GLU A 12 17.63 1.99 -1.56
N LEU A 13 17.21 2.73 -2.60
CA LEU A 13 17.14 2.32 -4.01
C LEU A 13 18.49 1.90 -4.65
N SER A 14 19.48 1.54 -3.85
CA SER A 14 20.80 1.07 -4.25
C SER A 14 21.17 -0.20 -3.49
N HIS A 15 21.64 -1.18 -4.26
CA HIS A 15 22.23 -2.46 -3.85
C HIS A 15 21.24 -3.62 -3.77
N ARG A 16 21.09 -4.29 -4.92
CA ARG A 16 21.49 -5.69 -5.13
C ARG A 16 21.67 -6.51 -3.83
N ARG A 17 20.62 -6.61 -2.99
CA ARG A 17 20.64 -7.51 -1.83
C ARG A 17 20.76 -8.93 -2.37
N ARG A 18 21.79 -9.65 -1.96
CA ARG A 18 21.84 -11.11 -2.12
C ARG A 18 20.62 -11.68 -1.41
N SER A 19 19.98 -12.67 -2.01
CA SER A 19 18.73 -13.29 -1.54
C SER A 19 18.79 -13.95 -0.15
N SER A 20 19.91 -13.82 0.57
CA SER A 20 20.21 -14.47 1.86
C SER A 20 20.33 -13.50 3.04
N GLU A 21 20.21 -12.18 2.85
CA GLU A 21 20.26 -11.20 3.95
C GLU A 21 18.88 -11.00 4.59
N LEU A 22 18.78 -11.21 5.90
CA LEU A 22 17.59 -10.97 6.71
C LEU A 22 17.12 -9.51 6.56
N ASP A 23 15.82 -9.33 6.27
CA ASP A 23 15.22 -8.01 6.16
C ASP A 23 14.93 -7.46 7.57
N ILE A 24 15.90 -6.77 8.16
CA ILE A 24 15.77 -6.14 9.50
C ILE A 24 14.89 -4.87 9.50
N SER A 25 14.22 -4.55 8.39
CA SER A 25 13.41 -3.32 8.31
C SER A 25 12.17 -3.42 9.20
N VAL A 26 11.98 -2.42 10.06
CA VAL A 26 10.83 -2.38 10.96
C VAL A 26 9.65 -1.72 10.26
N ASP A 27 8.50 -2.36 10.32
CA ASP A 27 7.24 -1.77 9.84
C ASP A 27 6.86 -0.58 10.72
N LYS A 28 6.42 0.49 10.06
CA LYS A 28 6.03 1.77 10.63
C LYS A 28 4.59 2.07 10.28
N THR A 29 4.03 3.03 11.00
CA THR A 29 2.69 3.54 10.74
C THR A 29 2.74 5.05 10.56
N LEU A 30 2.13 5.52 9.48
CA LEU A 30 1.94 6.93 9.18
C LEU A 30 0.48 7.32 9.41
N LEU A 31 0.23 8.37 10.19
CA LEU A 31 -1.09 8.96 10.35
C LEU A 31 -1.37 9.95 9.21
N VAL A 32 -2.48 9.77 8.50
CA VAL A 32 -2.84 10.61 7.36
C VAL A 32 -4.26 11.13 7.51
N ASN A 33 -4.45 12.42 7.19
CA ASN A 33 -5.76 13.05 7.10
C ASN A 33 -6.26 13.01 5.64
N PRO A 34 -7.27 12.18 5.30
CA PRO A 34 -7.87 12.18 3.97
C PRO A 34 -8.82 13.37 3.72
N ASP A 35 -9.13 14.14 4.77
CA ASP A 35 -9.88 15.40 4.71
C ASP A 35 -8.94 16.56 4.30
N CYS A 36 -8.27 16.36 3.17
CA CYS A 36 -7.45 17.35 2.49
C CYS A 36 -7.41 17.03 0.98
N PRO A 37 -7.00 17.97 0.11
CA PRO A 37 -6.82 17.68 -1.31
C PRO A 37 -5.89 16.47 -1.51
N VAL A 38 -6.33 15.50 -2.33
CA VAL A 38 -5.61 14.24 -2.59
C VAL A 38 -4.16 14.47 -3.00
N ARG A 39 -3.87 15.54 -3.75
CA ARG A 39 -2.50 15.93 -4.10
C ARG A 39 -1.61 16.16 -2.88
N ILE A 40 -2.11 16.87 -1.86
CA ILE A 40 -1.36 17.14 -0.62
C ILE A 40 -1.11 15.84 0.13
N MET A 41 -2.13 14.97 0.18
CA MET A 41 -2.01 13.64 0.79
C MET A 41 -0.92 12.80 0.08
N LEU A 42 -0.92 12.74 -1.25
CA LEU A 42 0.06 12.01 -2.04
C LEU A 42 1.48 12.57 -1.88
N GLU A 43 1.64 13.90 -1.89
CA GLU A 43 2.92 14.57 -1.64
C GLU A 43 3.46 14.26 -0.24
N TYR A 44 2.59 14.26 0.78
CA TYR A 44 2.94 13.91 2.15
C TYR A 44 3.41 12.46 2.28
N ILE A 45 2.66 11.50 1.72
CA ILE A 45 3.04 10.07 1.71
C ILE A 45 4.38 9.89 1.02
N ARG A 46 4.56 10.47 -0.18
CA ARG A 46 5.82 10.40 -0.94
C ARG A 46 7.01 10.90 -0.12
N LYS A 47 6.86 12.03 0.56
CA LYS A 47 7.91 12.62 1.41
C LYS A 47 8.21 11.76 2.63
N LYS A 48 7.20 11.25 3.33
CA LYS A 48 7.35 10.49 4.58
C LYS A 48 7.85 9.06 4.36
N CYS A 49 7.42 8.43 3.27
CA CYS A 49 7.82 7.07 2.90
C CYS A 49 9.05 7.04 1.98
N ARG A 50 9.69 8.19 1.72
CA ARG A 50 10.91 8.33 0.89
C ARG A 50 10.77 7.73 -0.52
N LEU A 51 9.60 7.92 -1.13
CA LEU A 51 9.33 7.40 -2.49
C LEU A 51 9.96 8.33 -3.54
N GLY A 52 10.77 7.79 -4.44
CA GLY A 52 11.41 8.54 -5.52
C GLY A 52 10.38 9.14 -6.48
N ILE A 53 10.64 10.32 -7.05
CA ILE A 53 9.65 11.17 -7.77
C ILE A 53 8.81 10.46 -8.85
N TYR A 54 9.34 9.43 -9.51
CA TYR A 54 8.65 8.66 -10.55
C TYR A 54 8.11 7.31 -10.05
N THR A 55 8.30 6.97 -8.77
CA THR A 55 7.72 5.78 -8.16
C THR A 55 6.20 5.88 -8.22
N GLN A 56 5.60 4.92 -8.91
CA GLN A 56 4.16 4.66 -8.91
C GLN A 56 3.81 3.87 -7.65
N PHE A 57 2.77 4.33 -6.95
CA PHE A 57 2.29 3.68 -5.74
C PHE A 57 0.79 3.88 -5.61
N ASP A 58 0.17 3.07 -4.77
CA ASP A 58 -1.19 3.28 -4.31
C ASP A 58 -1.34 2.72 -2.90
N LEU A 59 -2.51 2.94 -2.29
CA LEU A 59 -2.88 2.32 -1.03
C LEU A 59 -3.87 1.19 -1.29
N CYS A 60 -3.79 0.12 -0.50
CA CYS A 60 -4.85 -0.88 -0.43
C CYS A 60 -5.23 -1.20 1.01
N ASP A 61 -6.43 -1.73 1.21
CA ASP A 61 -6.77 -2.37 2.48
C ASP A 61 -6.28 -3.83 2.50
N ASP A 62 -6.64 -4.55 3.56
CA ASP A 62 -6.32 -5.96 3.74
C ASP A 62 -6.90 -6.86 2.64
N THR A 63 -7.97 -6.46 1.95
CA THR A 63 -8.53 -7.23 0.82
C THR A 63 -7.68 -7.15 -0.46
N GLY A 64 -6.72 -6.21 -0.50
CA GLY A 64 -5.91 -5.92 -1.69
C GLY A 64 -6.56 -4.96 -2.69
N ALA A 65 -7.69 -4.33 -2.32
CA ALA A 65 -8.37 -3.33 -3.14
C ALA A 65 -7.55 -2.03 -3.22
N LEU A 66 -7.04 -1.70 -4.41
CA LEU A 66 -6.34 -0.41 -4.61
C LEU A 66 -7.34 0.75 -4.58
N LYS A 67 -6.93 1.89 -4.02
CA LYS A 67 -7.80 3.07 -3.83
C LYS A 67 -7.81 4.04 -5.01
N GLY A 68 -7.00 3.81 -6.03
CA GLY A 68 -7.02 4.57 -7.27
C GLY A 68 -6.72 6.05 -7.05
N LEU A 69 -5.88 6.40 -6.07
CA LEU A 69 -5.73 7.79 -5.63
C LEU A 69 -5.25 8.74 -6.73
N PHE A 70 -4.48 8.23 -7.69
CA PHE A 70 -3.99 8.99 -8.85
C PHE A 70 -5.04 9.22 -9.94
N SER A 71 -6.19 8.54 -9.87
CA SER A 71 -7.34 8.76 -10.76
C SER A 71 -8.27 9.88 -10.27
N LEU A 72 -8.13 10.29 -9.01
CA LEU A 72 -8.89 11.38 -8.44
C LEU A 72 -8.42 12.73 -9.01
N LYS A 73 -9.34 13.68 -9.14
CA LYS A 73 -8.99 15.05 -9.52
C LYS A 73 -8.04 15.65 -8.48
N THR A 74 -7.08 16.46 -8.91
CA THR A 74 -6.01 17.05 -8.07
C THR A 74 -6.48 17.68 -6.76
N TYR A 75 -7.65 18.34 -6.78
CA TYR A 75 -8.23 19.04 -5.63
C TYR A 75 -9.42 18.30 -4.99
N ALA A 76 -9.72 17.08 -5.44
CA ALA A 76 -10.71 16.23 -4.80
C ALA A 76 -10.20 15.75 -3.43
N TYR A 77 -11.13 15.41 -2.56
CA TYR A 77 -10.87 14.85 -1.25
C TYR A 77 -10.97 13.34 -1.36
N ALA A 78 -10.10 12.62 -0.66
CA ALA A 78 -10.07 11.16 -0.72
C ALA A 78 -10.95 10.49 0.35
N THR A 79 -11.80 11.27 1.05
CA THR A 79 -12.61 10.79 2.17
C THR A 79 -13.50 9.61 1.79
N ASP A 80 -14.04 9.57 0.57
CA ASP A 80 -14.92 8.47 0.14
C ASP A 80 -14.16 7.16 -0.14
N GLN A 81 -12.83 7.20 -0.24
CA GLN A 81 -11.99 6.02 -0.47
C GLN A 81 -11.60 5.32 0.84
N PHE A 82 -11.87 5.95 1.98
CA PHE A 82 -11.27 5.58 3.25
C PHE A 82 -12.28 5.48 4.39
N GLU A 83 -12.08 4.47 5.22
CA GLU A 83 -12.79 4.29 6.48
C GLU A 83 -11.98 4.89 7.62
N HIS A 84 -12.65 5.61 8.51
CA HIS A 84 -12.00 6.26 9.64
C HIS A 84 -11.29 5.25 10.54
N LYS A 85 -10.04 5.54 10.92
CA LYS A 85 -9.17 4.70 11.78
C LYS A 85 -8.81 3.34 11.18
N LYS A 86 -9.11 3.08 9.91
CA LYS A 86 -8.68 1.86 9.22
C LYS A 86 -7.21 1.95 8.80
N THR A 87 -6.54 0.79 8.78
CA THR A 87 -5.17 0.65 8.29
C THR A 87 -5.18 0.29 6.81
N TYR A 88 -4.36 1.01 6.05
CA TYR A 88 -4.07 0.77 4.65
C TYR A 88 -2.59 0.47 4.48
N TYR A 89 -2.24 -0.23 3.41
CA TYR A 89 -0.89 -0.67 3.13
C TYR A 89 -0.35 0.07 1.91
N LEU A 90 0.89 0.57 2.02
CA LEU A 90 1.56 1.21 0.90
C LEU A 90 2.06 0.18 -0.10
N ILE A 91 1.59 0.25 -1.34
CA ILE A 91 1.97 -0.66 -2.42
C ILE A 91 2.72 0.12 -3.50
N VAL A 92 3.97 -0.27 -3.78
CA VAL A 92 4.69 0.21 -4.96
C VAL A 92 4.36 -0.70 -6.13
N ILE A 93 4.02 -0.09 -7.27
CA ILE A 93 3.65 -0.78 -8.49
C ILE A 93 4.72 -0.45 -9.54
N LYS A 94 5.36 -1.46 -10.11
CA LYS A 94 6.30 -1.29 -11.22
C LYS A 94 5.69 -1.88 -12.48
N HIS A 95 5.61 -1.06 -13.52
CA HIS A 95 5.26 -1.55 -14.85
C HIS A 95 6.47 -2.25 -15.43
N GLU A 96 6.31 -3.53 -15.75
CA GLU A 96 7.26 -4.29 -16.56
C GLU A 96 6.78 -4.27 -18.03
N MET A 97 7.60 -4.79 -18.93
CA MET A 97 7.20 -4.98 -20.32
C MET A 97 5.99 -5.95 -20.40
N ASP A 98 5.14 -5.80 -21.41
CA ASP A 98 4.01 -6.70 -21.69
C ASP A 98 2.92 -6.78 -20.60
N ARG A 99 2.48 -5.64 -20.06
CA ARG A 99 1.39 -5.53 -19.06
C ARG A 99 1.62 -6.32 -17.76
N HIS A 100 2.85 -6.74 -17.50
CA HIS A 100 3.20 -7.35 -16.23
C HIS A 100 3.42 -6.26 -15.18
N TYR A 101 2.85 -6.48 -14.00
CA TYR A 101 3.03 -5.59 -12.85
C TYR A 101 3.86 -6.29 -11.79
N SER A 102 4.95 -5.64 -11.40
CA SER A 102 5.69 -5.99 -10.20
C SER A 102 5.06 -5.30 -9.00
N ILE A 103 4.44 -6.09 -8.13
CA ILE A 103 3.76 -5.62 -6.91
C ILE A 103 4.69 -5.74 -5.71
N LEU A 104 4.96 -4.61 -5.06
CA LEU A 104 5.90 -4.50 -3.97
C LEU A 104 5.21 -3.84 -2.77
N PRO A 105 4.54 -4.64 -1.91
CA PRO A 105 4.10 -4.14 -0.61
C PRO A 105 5.30 -3.56 0.12
N GLN A 106 5.18 -2.32 0.60
CA GLN A 106 6.22 -1.71 1.41
C GLN A 106 6.05 -2.18 2.85
N LEU A 107 6.19 -3.47 3.10
CA LEU A 107 6.25 -4.07 4.43
C LEU A 107 7.51 -4.92 4.54
N ASN A 108 7.89 -5.29 5.75
CA ASN A 108 8.88 -6.33 5.98
C ASN A 108 8.46 -7.62 5.24
N GLN A 109 9.40 -8.31 4.59
CA GLN A 109 9.11 -9.55 3.86
C GLN A 109 8.58 -10.67 4.77
N GLU A 110 8.96 -10.67 6.05
CA GLU A 110 8.47 -11.61 7.06
C GLU A 110 7.10 -11.20 7.62
N HIS A 111 6.61 -10.00 7.30
CA HIS A 111 5.28 -9.59 7.72
C HIS A 111 4.23 -10.51 7.09
N LYS A 112 3.33 -11.07 7.90
CA LYS A 112 2.30 -12.04 7.46
C LYS A 112 1.51 -11.57 6.24
N MET A 113 1.21 -10.27 6.16
CA MET A 113 0.44 -9.68 5.06
C MET A 113 1.26 -9.49 3.78
N TYR A 114 2.60 -9.58 3.79
CA TYR A 114 3.43 -9.25 2.63
C TYR A 114 3.08 -10.11 1.42
N VAL A 115 3.13 -11.44 1.59
CA VAL A 115 2.86 -12.40 0.51
C VAL A 115 1.39 -12.33 0.11
N GLU A 116 0.50 -12.19 1.09
CA GLU A 116 -0.95 -12.10 0.85
C GLU A 116 -1.32 -10.86 0.05
N LEU A 117 -0.89 -9.66 0.46
CA LEU A 117 -1.17 -8.41 -0.24
C LEU A 117 -0.60 -8.45 -1.65
N LYS A 118 0.61 -8.99 -1.83
CA LYS A 118 1.21 -9.15 -3.16
C LYS A 118 0.30 -9.98 -4.09
N ALA A 119 -0.24 -11.10 -3.59
CA ALA A 119 -1.15 -11.94 -4.36
C ALA A 119 -2.51 -11.27 -4.60
N ARG A 120 -3.11 -10.68 -3.56
CA ARG A 120 -4.43 -10.03 -3.61
C ARG A 120 -4.44 -8.83 -4.56
N VAL A 121 -3.43 -7.95 -4.48
CA VAL A 121 -3.31 -6.79 -5.36
C VAL A 121 -3.03 -7.22 -6.81
N LYS A 122 -2.19 -8.25 -7.02
CA LYS A 122 -1.96 -8.79 -8.37
C LYS A 122 -3.26 -9.33 -8.98
N ARG A 123 -4.09 -10.02 -8.20
CA ARG A 123 -5.42 -10.48 -8.64
C ARG A 123 -6.33 -9.28 -8.96
N PHE A 124 -6.42 -8.31 -8.07
CA PHE A 124 -7.23 -7.10 -8.25
C PHE A 124 -6.88 -6.38 -9.57
N LEU A 125 -5.59 -6.23 -9.89
CA LEU A 125 -5.16 -5.60 -11.13
C LEU A 125 -5.47 -6.41 -12.40
N LEU A 126 -5.60 -7.74 -12.29
CA LEU A 126 -5.90 -8.62 -13.42
C LEU A 126 -7.40 -8.78 -13.67
N THR A 127 -8.20 -8.90 -12.60
CA THR A 127 -9.62 -9.28 -12.69
C THR A 127 -10.58 -8.21 -12.18
N GLY A 128 -10.10 -7.22 -11.42
CA GLY A 128 -10.95 -6.27 -10.69
C GLY A 128 -11.65 -6.87 -9.48
N GLU A 129 -11.43 -8.15 -9.16
CA GLU A 129 -12.12 -8.84 -8.06
C GLU A 129 -11.42 -8.60 -6.72
N LEU A 130 -12.23 -8.46 -5.68
CA LEU A 130 -11.80 -8.35 -4.29
C LEU A 130 -11.57 -9.74 -3.68
N SER A 131 -10.57 -9.88 -2.82
CA SER A 131 -10.43 -11.12 -2.04
C SER A 131 -11.39 -11.10 -0.84
N PRO A 132 -12.03 -12.24 -0.51
CA PRO A 132 -12.93 -12.30 0.64
C PRO A 132 -12.19 -11.91 1.92
N LEU A 133 -12.84 -11.10 2.75
CA LEU A 133 -12.36 -10.75 4.08
C LEU A 133 -12.21 -12.06 4.87
N SER A 134 -11.06 -12.31 5.47
CA SER A 134 -10.92 -13.38 6.46
C SER A 134 -11.76 -12.97 7.67
N THR A 135 -13.01 -13.42 7.71
CA THR A 135 -13.86 -13.32 8.91
C THR A 135 -13.18 -14.12 9.99
N ASP A 136 -12.52 -13.43 10.93
CA ASP A 136 -12.17 -14.01 12.22
C ASP A 136 -13.50 -14.17 12.97
N THR A 137 -14.14 -15.32 12.79
CA THR A 137 -15.29 -15.72 13.62
C THR A 137 -14.75 -16.07 15.00
N GLY A 138 -14.62 -15.05 15.84
CA GLY A 138 -14.53 -15.22 17.28
C GLY A 138 -15.81 -15.87 17.77
N SER A 139 -15.78 -17.19 17.89
CA SER A 139 -16.74 -17.97 18.66
C SER A 139 -16.67 -17.47 20.10
N VAL A 140 -17.73 -16.81 20.58
CA VAL A 140 -17.92 -16.57 22.01
C VAL A 140 -18.98 -17.57 22.46
N ALA A 141 -18.53 -18.43 23.37
CA ALA A 141 -19.29 -19.44 24.08
C ALA A 141 -20.42 -18.86 24.94
#